data_AF-A0A9Q9C2Z4-F1
#
_entry.id   AF-A0A9Q9C2Z4-F1
#
_cell.length_a   1.000
_cell.length_b   1.000
_cell.length_c   1.000
_cell.angle_alpha   90.00
_cell.angle_beta   90.00
_cell.angle_gamma   90.00
#
_symmetry.space_group_name_H-M   'P 1'
#
loop_
_entity.id
_entity.type
_entity.pdbx_description
1 polymer ?
#
loop_
_entity_poly.entity_id
_entity_poly.type
_entity_poly.pdbx_seq_one_letter_code
_entity_poly.pdbx_strand_id
1 'polypeptide(L)'
;MNAAHTHHEHPSQNTHATTEQSHTHLLKQYAPTISILIPLILTILHQNYIIRDSMLLRLITVLPPCIYSGIQYLILFSNIKHHASKSVLHSLLALAFVSFSVILFICATILLAYYEWSQEDFYSFSTIFSPLLILPPYLLSTSCGLAHNNFQYTSTDSIDILLDLLILLYITITAAVFISNQETTWSLYSTIAFAALLFTRSYTESHPPSAKFMPLLSLWRLFALLSLLLITAASYATIVYSYTLREESKALCFS
;
A
#
# COMPACT_ATOMS: atom_id res chain seq x y z
N MET A 1 21.31 -4.45 63.69
CA MET A 1 22.26 -3.43 63.22
C MET A 1 22.70 -3.80 61.82
N ASN A 2 22.31 -2.95 60.85
CA ASN A 2 22.95 -2.57 59.58
C ASN A 2 23.37 -3.67 58.58
N ALA A 3 23.13 -3.58 57.26
CA ALA A 3 22.55 -2.51 56.44
C ALA A 3 21.95 -3.13 55.17
N ALA A 4 20.75 -2.66 54.79
CA ALA A 4 20.17 -2.95 53.47
C ALA A 4 20.79 -1.97 52.46
N HIS A 5 21.52 -2.49 51.47
CA HIS A 5 21.98 -1.72 50.33
C HIS A 5 20.80 -1.40 49.41
N THR A 6 20.27 -0.18 49.52
CA THR A 6 19.41 0.41 48.49
C THR A 6 20.28 0.81 47.31
N HIS A 7 20.19 0.03 46.23
CA HIS A 7 20.72 0.39 44.93
C HIS A 7 19.90 1.57 44.39
N HIS A 8 20.48 2.77 44.40
CA HIS A 8 19.94 3.89 43.66
C HIS A 8 20.17 3.64 42.17
N GLU A 9 19.11 3.31 41.43
CA GLU A 9 19.13 3.38 39.97
C GLU A 9 19.26 4.84 39.54
N HIS A 10 20.31 5.13 38.77
CA HIS A 10 20.58 6.42 38.17
C HIS A 10 19.60 6.66 37.00
N PRO A 11 18.73 7.68 37.03
CA PRO A 11 17.86 8.00 35.91
C PRO A 11 18.53 9.05 35.03
N SER A 12 19.48 8.68 34.16
CA SER A 12 20.05 9.66 33.23
C SER A 12 20.73 9.08 31.98
N GLN A 13 20.04 8.24 31.20
CA GLN A 13 20.52 7.97 29.82
C GLN A 13 19.51 7.47 28.78
N ASN A 14 18.22 7.35 29.09
CA ASN A 14 17.23 6.80 28.13
C ASN A 14 16.39 7.84 27.39
N THR A 15 16.50 9.14 27.73
CA THR A 15 15.61 10.17 27.19
C THR A 15 15.86 10.48 25.71
N HIS A 16 17.07 10.25 25.19
CA HIS A 16 17.39 10.50 23.78
C HIS A 16 17.00 9.35 22.84
N ALA A 17 16.96 8.10 23.32
CA ALA A 17 16.60 6.94 22.49
C ALA A 17 15.09 6.91 22.19
N THR A 18 14.25 7.42 23.08
CA THR A 18 12.79 7.45 22.92
C THR A 18 12.31 8.39 21.83
N THR A 19 13.01 9.48 21.55
CA THR A 19 12.58 10.49 20.57
C THR A 19 12.87 10.07 19.12
N GLU A 20 14.03 9.47 18.84
CA GLU A 20 14.36 8.96 17.50
C GLU A 20 13.46 7.80 17.06
N GLN A 21 13.10 6.92 17.99
CA GLN A 21 12.19 5.80 17.71
C GLN A 21 10.76 6.26 17.41
N SER A 22 10.33 7.40 17.97
CA SER A 22 9.00 7.96 17.72
C SER A 22 8.84 8.55 16.32
N HIS A 23 9.87 9.25 15.80
CA HIS A 23 9.78 9.88 14.47
C HIS A 23 9.79 8.87 13.34
N THR A 24 10.60 7.81 13.48
CA THR A 24 10.67 6.71 12.50
C THR A 24 9.36 5.92 12.45
N HIS A 25 8.67 5.75 13.59
CA HIS A 25 7.36 5.10 13.65
C HIS A 25 6.28 5.89 12.90
N LEU A 26 6.17 7.20 13.14
CA LEU A 26 5.19 8.05 12.46
C LEU A 26 5.41 8.07 10.95
N LEU A 27 6.67 8.18 10.51
CA LEU A 27 6.98 8.17 9.09
C LEU A 27 6.56 6.83 8.45
N LYS A 28 6.88 5.70 9.09
CA LYS A 28 6.52 4.37 8.60
C LYS A 28 4.99 4.17 8.51
N GLN A 29 4.25 4.73 9.47
CA GLN A 29 2.80 4.59 9.56
C GLN A 29 2.06 5.37 8.46
N TYR A 30 2.45 6.62 8.22
CA TYR A 30 1.73 7.51 7.32
C TYR A 30 2.32 7.60 5.91
N ALA A 31 3.57 7.19 5.71
CA ALA A 31 4.22 7.19 4.40
C ALA A 31 3.40 6.51 3.29
N PRO A 32 2.79 5.31 3.46
CA PRO A 32 2.00 4.71 2.38
C PRO A 32 0.81 5.58 2.00
N THR A 33 0.07 6.09 2.98
CA THR A 33 -1.11 6.94 2.73
C THR A 33 -0.71 8.26 2.09
N ILE A 34 0.35 8.91 2.57
CA ILE A 34 0.87 10.17 2.03
C ILE A 34 1.33 9.98 0.58
N SER A 35 2.02 8.89 0.27
CA SER A 35 2.51 8.60 -1.07
C SER A 35 1.39 8.29 -2.08
N ILE A 36 0.18 7.95 -1.64
CA ILE A 36 -1.03 7.87 -2.50
C ILE A 36 -1.75 9.21 -2.57
N LEU A 37 -1.96 9.87 -1.43
CA LEU A 37 -2.74 11.10 -1.35
C LEU A 37 -2.06 12.26 -2.07
N ILE A 38 -0.74 12.38 -2.02
CA ILE A 38 -0.03 13.48 -2.69
C ILE A 38 -0.27 13.45 -4.20
N PRO A 39 0.02 12.36 -4.94
CA PRO A 39 -0.29 12.26 -6.37
C PRO A 39 -1.76 12.53 -6.69
N LEU A 40 -2.67 12.01 -5.87
CA LEU A 40 -4.11 12.20 -6.04
C LEU A 40 -4.54 13.67 -5.90
N ILE A 41 -4.13 14.33 -4.82
CA ILE A 41 -4.45 15.74 -4.56
C ILE A 41 -3.85 16.62 -5.66
N LEU A 42 -2.61 16.35 -6.06
CA LEU A 42 -1.97 17.06 -7.16
C LEU A 42 -2.71 16.91 -8.48
N THR A 43 -3.26 15.73 -8.76
CA THR A 43 -4.06 15.48 -9.96
C THR A 43 -5.38 16.26 -9.93
N ILE A 44 -6.06 16.31 -8.78
CA ILE A 44 -7.30 17.08 -8.59
C ILE A 44 -7.03 18.59 -8.72
N LEU A 45 -5.94 19.07 -8.12
CA LEU A 45 -5.50 20.46 -8.28
C LEU A 45 -5.17 20.75 -9.75
N HIS A 46 -4.44 19.86 -10.41
CA HIS A 46 -4.03 20.05 -11.79
C HIS A 46 -5.21 20.07 -12.78
N GLN A 47 -6.28 19.31 -12.52
CA GLN A 47 -7.51 19.42 -13.32
C GLN A 47 -8.09 20.85 -13.34
N ASN A 48 -7.84 21.63 -12.29
CA ASN A 48 -8.38 22.99 -12.14
C ASN A 48 -7.41 24.10 -12.59
N TYR A 49 -6.13 23.81 -12.85
CA TYR A 49 -5.11 24.81 -13.17
C TYR A 49 -4.33 24.49 -14.45
N ILE A 50 -4.11 25.51 -15.30
CA ILE A 50 -3.46 25.42 -16.64
C ILE A 50 -1.94 25.08 -16.57
N ILE A 51 -1.39 24.67 -15.42
CA ILE A 51 0.05 24.40 -15.26
C ILE A 51 0.37 22.98 -15.79
N ARG A 52 0.18 22.79 -17.10
CA ARG A 52 0.18 21.51 -17.81
C ARG A 52 1.56 20.83 -17.88
N ASP A 53 2.66 21.59 -17.80
CA ASP A 53 3.99 21.11 -18.18
C ASP A 53 5.10 21.29 -17.15
N SER A 54 4.75 21.48 -15.87
CA SER A 54 5.82 21.61 -14.86
C SER A 54 6.47 20.26 -14.56
N MET A 55 7.77 20.13 -14.91
CA MET A 55 8.60 18.98 -14.56
C MET A 55 8.57 18.68 -13.05
N LEU A 56 8.43 19.74 -12.23
CA LEU A 56 8.30 19.65 -10.78
C LEU A 56 7.03 18.91 -10.36
N LEU A 57 5.90 19.12 -11.03
CA LEU A 57 4.67 18.38 -10.74
C LEU A 57 4.83 16.90 -11.07
N ARG A 58 5.46 16.57 -12.20
CA ARG A 58 5.79 15.18 -12.58
C ARG A 58 6.68 14.54 -11.53
N LEU A 59 7.70 15.27 -11.06
CA LEU A 59 8.59 14.83 -9.99
C LEU A 59 7.83 14.50 -8.71
N ILE A 60 6.99 15.40 -8.20
CA ILE A 60 6.27 15.18 -6.94
C ILE A 60 5.19 14.10 -7.09
N THR A 61 4.71 13.83 -8.30
CA THR A 61 3.69 12.80 -8.54
C THR A 61 4.32 11.40 -8.62
N VAL A 62 5.43 11.25 -9.34
CA VAL A 62 6.08 9.95 -9.59
C VAL A 62 7.03 9.55 -8.44
N LEU A 63 7.78 10.51 -7.91
CA LEU A 63 8.89 10.22 -7.02
C LEU A 63 8.44 9.62 -5.67
N PRO A 64 7.42 10.15 -4.96
CA PRO A 64 7.00 9.58 -3.67
C PRO A 64 6.55 8.12 -3.72
N PRO A 65 5.63 7.68 -4.63
CA PRO A 65 5.22 6.28 -4.69
C PRO A 65 6.39 5.35 -5.07
N CYS A 66 7.25 5.77 -5.99
CA CYS A 66 8.41 4.97 -6.41
C CYS A 66 9.47 4.84 -5.32
N ILE A 67 9.84 5.94 -4.65
CA ILE A 67 10.81 5.91 -3.54
C ILE A 67 10.26 5.06 -2.40
N TYR A 68 9.01 5.26 -2.00
CA TYR A 68 8.40 4.48 -0.93
C TYR A 68 8.44 2.98 -1.22
N SER A 69 7.98 2.60 -2.41
CA SER A 69 7.93 1.20 -2.85
C SER A 69 9.33 0.58 -2.90
N GLY A 70 10.31 1.27 -3.49
CA GLY A 70 11.70 0.81 -3.56
C GLY A 70 12.33 0.62 -2.18
N ILE A 71 12.18 1.60 -1.28
CA ILE A 71 12.67 1.50 0.11
C ILE A 71 12.02 0.32 0.83
N GLN A 72 10.71 0.12 0.70
CA GLN A 72 10.02 -1.00 1.35
C GLN A 72 10.53 -2.36 0.84
N TYR A 73 10.73 -2.52 -0.47
CA TYR A 73 11.32 -3.73 -1.01
C TYR A 73 12.76 -3.96 -0.52
N LEU A 74 13.57 -2.90 -0.39
CA LEU A 74 14.91 -3.01 0.20
C LEU A 74 14.88 -3.40 1.68
N ILE A 75 13.93 -2.87 2.46
CA ILE A 75 13.73 -3.26 3.86
C ILE A 75 13.34 -4.75 3.94
N LEU A 76 12.39 -5.19 3.11
CA LEU A 76 11.99 -6.59 3.02
C LEU A 76 13.17 -7.50 2.66
N PHE A 77 14.00 -7.09 1.69
CA PHE A 77 15.23 -7.80 1.35
C PHE A 77 16.20 -7.89 2.53
N SER A 78 16.45 -6.78 3.22
CA SER A 78 17.35 -6.73 4.38
C SER A 78 16.87 -7.69 5.48
N ASN A 79 15.58 -7.67 5.78
CA ASN A 79 14.99 -8.51 6.81
C ASN A 79 15.08 -10.01 6.46
N ILE A 80 14.83 -10.39 5.20
CA ILE A 80 15.05 -11.78 4.76
C ILE A 80 16.51 -12.17 4.93
N LYS A 81 17.45 -11.31 4.52
CA LYS A 81 18.88 -11.60 4.64
C LYS A 81 19.33 -11.82 6.09
N HIS A 82 18.76 -11.09 7.03
CA HIS A 82 19.10 -11.19 8.45
C HIS A 82 18.49 -12.41 9.16
N HIS A 83 17.28 -12.84 8.76
CA HIS A 83 16.54 -13.89 9.47
C HIS A 83 16.47 -15.24 8.73
N ALA A 84 16.88 -15.32 7.47
CA ALA A 84 16.71 -16.54 6.68
C ALA A 84 17.72 -17.64 7.04
N SER A 85 17.20 -18.87 7.18
CA SER A 85 17.98 -20.08 6.95
C SER A 85 18.37 -20.17 5.47
N LYS A 86 19.40 -20.96 5.12
CA LYS A 86 19.90 -21.16 3.73
C LYS A 86 18.90 -21.93 2.83
N SER A 87 17.63 -21.56 2.85
CA SER A 87 16.59 -22.09 1.96
C SER A 87 16.64 -21.40 0.61
N VAL A 88 16.49 -22.18 -0.47
CA VAL A 88 16.40 -21.69 -1.85
C VAL A 88 15.26 -20.68 -2.01
N LEU A 89 14.15 -20.88 -1.29
CA LEU A 89 12.98 -19.99 -1.35
C LEU A 89 13.29 -18.59 -0.82
N HIS A 90 14.04 -18.47 0.28
CA HIS A 90 14.45 -17.17 0.82
C HIS A 90 15.39 -16.43 -0.14
N SER A 91 16.30 -17.15 -0.80
CA SER A 91 17.20 -16.57 -1.80
C SER A 91 16.44 -16.05 -3.02
N LEU A 92 15.47 -16.82 -3.53
CA LEU A 92 14.63 -16.40 -4.65
C LEU A 92 13.78 -15.18 -4.28
N LEU A 93 13.21 -15.14 -3.07
CA LEU A 93 12.40 -14.01 -2.61
C LEU A 93 13.25 -12.76 -2.38
N ALA A 94 14.44 -12.91 -1.81
CA ALA A 94 15.41 -11.82 -1.67
C ALA A 94 15.82 -11.23 -3.03
N LEU A 95 16.08 -12.10 -4.01
CA LEU A 95 16.40 -11.68 -5.38
C LEU A 95 15.22 -10.93 -6.02
N ALA A 96 13.99 -11.41 -5.83
CA ALA A 96 12.79 -10.76 -6.33
C ALA A 96 12.61 -9.35 -5.72
N PHE A 97 12.80 -9.18 -4.41
CA PHE A 97 12.65 -7.86 -3.78
C PHE A 97 13.71 -6.86 -4.27
N VAL A 98 14.96 -7.28 -4.42
CA VAL A 98 16.00 -6.42 -5.00
C VAL A 98 15.68 -6.07 -6.45
N SER A 99 15.25 -7.05 -7.26
CA SER A 99 14.91 -6.79 -8.66
C SER A 99 13.73 -5.82 -8.79
N PHE A 100 12.68 -5.97 -7.98
CA PHE A 100 11.58 -5.02 -7.92
C PHE A 100 12.05 -3.62 -7.55
N SER A 101 12.90 -3.46 -6.52
CA SER A 101 13.43 -2.15 -6.17
C SER A 101 14.22 -1.50 -7.31
N VAL A 102 15.06 -2.27 -8.02
CA VAL A 102 15.86 -1.76 -9.14
C VAL A 102 14.97 -1.37 -10.32
N ILE A 103 14.00 -2.24 -10.67
CA ILE A 103 13.04 -1.98 -11.75
C ILE A 103 12.26 -0.69 -11.46
N LEU A 104 11.79 -0.49 -10.22
CA LEU A 104 11.04 0.70 -9.84
C LEU A 104 11.86 1.99 -9.98
N PHE A 105 13.15 1.95 -9.62
CA PHE A 105 14.04 3.09 -9.79
C PHE A 105 14.25 3.43 -11.28
N ILE A 106 14.45 2.41 -12.11
CA ILE A 106 14.59 2.58 -13.56
C ILE A 106 13.29 3.12 -14.15
N CYS A 107 12.14 2.54 -13.80
CA CYS A 107 10.82 3.00 -14.25
C CYS A 107 10.56 4.46 -13.85
N ALA A 108 10.86 4.85 -12.61
CA ALA A 108 10.72 6.22 -12.15
C ALA A 108 11.57 7.19 -13.00
N THR A 109 12.80 6.80 -13.30
CA THR A 109 13.72 7.60 -14.12
C THR A 109 13.20 7.76 -15.55
N ILE A 110 12.72 6.68 -16.17
CA ILE A 110 12.15 6.71 -17.52
C ILE A 110 10.89 7.58 -17.56
N LEU A 111 9.99 7.38 -16.60
CA LEU A 111 8.76 8.14 -16.47
C LEU A 111 9.02 9.65 -16.29
N LEU A 112 10.08 10.02 -15.58
CA LEU A 112 10.43 11.42 -15.35
C LEU A 112 11.19 12.07 -16.51
N ALA A 113 12.12 11.33 -17.14
CA ALA A 113 13.07 11.92 -18.09
C ALA A 113 12.65 11.81 -19.56
N TYR A 114 11.91 10.75 -19.93
CA TYR A 114 11.68 10.41 -21.33
C TYR A 114 10.22 10.43 -21.76
N TYR A 115 9.28 10.33 -20.81
CA TYR A 115 7.87 10.28 -21.14
C TYR A 115 7.28 11.69 -21.22
N GLU A 116 6.62 12.02 -22.33
CA GLU A 116 5.76 13.20 -22.42
C GLU A 116 4.38 12.84 -21.88
N TRP A 117 4.04 13.42 -20.72
CA TRP A 117 2.79 13.10 -20.04
C TRP A 117 1.64 13.89 -20.63
N SER A 118 0.59 13.18 -21.04
CA SER A 118 -0.73 13.77 -21.22
C SER A 118 -1.45 13.92 -19.88
N GLN A 119 -2.57 14.64 -19.88
CA GLN A 119 -3.42 14.80 -18.70
C GLN A 119 -4.02 13.45 -18.25
N GLU A 120 -4.32 12.58 -19.21
CA GLU A 120 -4.84 11.23 -18.95
C GLU A 120 -3.79 10.33 -18.31
N ASP A 121 -2.51 10.50 -18.67
CA ASP A 121 -1.39 9.77 -18.06
C ASP A 121 -1.18 10.17 -16.60
N PHE A 122 -1.29 11.48 -16.32
CA PHE A 122 -1.24 12.02 -14.96
C PHE A 122 -2.33 11.42 -14.08
N TYR A 123 -3.55 11.38 -14.63
CA TYR A 123 -4.69 10.82 -13.95
C TYR A 123 -4.51 9.32 -13.70
N SER A 124 -4.13 8.57 -14.74
CA SER A 124 -3.92 7.12 -14.68
C SER A 124 -2.83 6.76 -13.68
N PHE A 125 -1.73 7.51 -13.66
CA PHE A 125 -0.64 7.26 -12.72
C PHE A 125 -1.08 7.47 -11.28
N SER A 126 -1.70 8.61 -10.98
CA SER A 126 -2.08 8.97 -9.61
C SER A 126 -3.20 8.11 -9.07
N THR A 127 -4.15 7.70 -9.91
CA THR A 127 -5.31 6.93 -9.48
C THR A 127 -5.04 5.43 -9.40
N ILE A 128 -4.13 4.89 -10.22
CA ILE A 128 -3.97 3.43 -10.36
C ILE A 128 -2.55 3.00 -10.07
N PHE A 129 -1.57 3.58 -10.76
CA PHE A 129 -0.18 3.16 -10.59
C PHE A 129 0.33 3.47 -9.18
N SER A 130 0.05 4.66 -8.63
CA SER A 130 0.50 5.02 -7.29
C SER A 130 -0.01 4.02 -6.22
N PRO A 131 -1.32 3.70 -6.12
CA PRO A 131 -1.78 2.63 -5.24
C PRO A 131 -1.16 1.25 -5.53
N LEU A 132 -1.06 0.86 -6.80
CA LEU A 132 -0.45 -0.42 -7.20
C LEU A 132 1.02 -0.53 -6.80
N LEU A 133 1.75 0.57 -6.77
CA LEU A 133 3.15 0.59 -6.37
C LEU A 133 3.32 0.50 -4.85
N ILE A 134 2.40 1.10 -4.10
CA ILE A 134 2.50 1.27 -2.65
C ILE A 134 1.91 0.08 -1.88
N LEU A 135 0.74 -0.42 -2.31
CA LEU A 135 0.02 -1.45 -1.56
C LEU A 135 0.77 -2.77 -1.47
N PRO A 136 1.25 -3.40 -2.55
CA PRO A 136 1.90 -4.70 -2.46
C PRO A 136 3.06 -4.75 -1.46
N PRO A 137 4.07 -3.85 -1.49
CA PRO A 137 5.16 -3.90 -0.52
C PRO A 137 4.71 -3.51 0.90
N TYR A 138 3.71 -2.64 1.04
CA TYR A 138 3.13 -2.33 2.37
C TYR A 138 2.46 -3.56 2.98
N LEU A 139 1.53 -4.19 2.25
CA LEU A 139 0.82 -5.38 2.73
C LEU A 139 1.82 -6.49 3.04
N LEU A 140 2.76 -6.81 2.14
CA LEU A 140 3.82 -7.80 2.41
C LEU A 140 4.64 -7.50 3.68
N SER A 141 5.01 -6.23 3.89
CA SER A 141 5.77 -5.79 5.07
C SER A 141 4.98 -6.00 6.37
N THR A 142 3.66 -5.81 6.31
CA THR A 142 2.75 -6.01 7.46
C THR A 142 2.40 -7.48 7.70
N SER A 143 2.00 -8.23 6.66
CA SER A 143 1.54 -9.62 6.80
C SER A 143 2.65 -10.59 7.17
N CYS A 144 3.87 -10.37 6.66
CA CYS A 144 4.93 -11.34 6.90
C CYS A 144 5.58 -11.17 8.29
N GLY A 145 5.19 -10.18 9.10
CA GLY A 145 5.75 -9.99 10.43
C GLY A 145 7.28 -9.72 10.44
N LEU A 146 7.89 -9.45 9.28
CA LEU A 146 9.34 -9.26 9.15
C LEU A 146 9.87 -8.04 9.94
N ALA A 147 8.98 -7.19 10.47
CA ALA A 147 9.33 -6.01 11.25
C ALA A 147 9.32 -6.23 12.79
N HIS A 148 8.92 -7.39 13.30
CA HIS A 148 8.99 -7.69 14.73
C HIS A 148 9.72 -9.01 14.97
N ASN A 149 10.78 -8.97 15.78
CA ASN A 149 11.66 -10.09 16.13
C ASN A 149 10.96 -11.30 16.80
N ASN A 150 9.64 -11.25 17.00
CA ASN A 150 8.87 -12.31 17.62
C ASN A 150 7.86 -12.87 16.61
N PHE A 151 8.28 -13.88 15.86
CA PHE A 151 7.41 -14.79 15.10
C PHE A 151 6.54 -15.62 16.07
N GLN A 152 5.61 -14.98 16.76
CA GLN A 152 4.53 -15.69 17.46
C GLN A 152 3.28 -15.63 16.60
N TYR A 153 3.23 -16.53 15.62
CA TYR A 153 2.01 -16.92 14.92
C TYR A 153 0.98 -17.33 15.98
N THR A 154 0.09 -16.43 16.35
CA THR A 154 -1.04 -16.72 17.23
C THR A 154 -2.31 -16.54 16.42
N SER A 155 -3.24 -17.45 16.61
CA SER A 155 -4.45 -17.81 15.83
C SER A 155 -5.35 -16.69 15.26
N THR A 156 -5.05 -15.41 15.46
CA THR A 156 -5.72 -14.24 14.88
C THR A 156 -5.15 -13.77 13.54
N ASP A 157 -3.97 -14.27 13.11
CA ASP A 157 -3.25 -13.79 11.92
C ASP A 157 -3.86 -14.19 10.57
N SER A 158 -4.66 -15.26 10.51
CA SER A 158 -5.19 -15.77 9.22
C SER A 158 -6.17 -14.81 8.54
N ILE A 159 -6.96 -14.07 9.34
CA ILE A 159 -7.91 -13.08 8.84
C ILE A 159 -7.17 -11.87 8.27
N ASP A 160 -6.04 -11.48 8.88
CA ASP A 160 -5.28 -10.31 8.43
C ASP A 160 -4.58 -10.60 7.10
N ILE A 161 -4.02 -11.81 6.94
CA ILE A 161 -3.46 -12.30 5.67
C ILE A 161 -4.54 -12.40 4.59
N LEU A 162 -5.72 -12.92 4.95
CA LEU A 162 -6.84 -13.02 3.99
C LEU A 162 -7.33 -11.64 3.56
N LEU A 163 -7.39 -10.68 4.50
CA LEU A 163 -7.75 -9.30 4.22
C LEU A 163 -6.70 -8.64 3.32
N ASP A 164 -5.41 -8.87 3.55
CA ASP A 164 -4.32 -8.40 2.68
C ASP A 164 -4.46 -8.92 1.25
N LEU A 165 -4.68 -10.22 1.12
CA LEU A 165 -4.81 -10.88 -0.17
C LEU A 165 -6.07 -10.39 -0.90
N LEU A 166 -7.16 -10.14 -0.17
CA LEU A 166 -8.38 -9.58 -0.73
C LEU A 166 -8.20 -8.12 -1.18
N ILE A 167 -7.47 -7.31 -0.40
CA ILE A 167 -7.12 -5.94 -0.81
C ILE A 167 -6.27 -5.99 -2.09
N LEU A 168 -5.25 -6.85 -2.14
CA LEU A 168 -4.38 -7.00 -3.30
C LEU A 168 -5.16 -7.48 -4.54
N LEU A 169 -6.06 -8.45 -4.36
CA LEU A 169 -6.94 -8.95 -5.42
C LEU A 169 -7.86 -7.85 -5.94
N TYR A 170 -8.48 -7.08 -5.04
CA TYR A 170 -9.37 -5.97 -5.39
C TYR A 170 -8.64 -4.93 -6.24
N ILE A 171 -7.41 -4.52 -5.87
CA ILE A 171 -6.61 -3.61 -6.69
C ILE A 171 -6.31 -4.19 -8.06
N THR A 172 -5.91 -5.46 -8.12
CA THR A 172 -5.54 -6.12 -9.38
C THR A 172 -6.73 -6.16 -10.34
N ILE A 173 -7.92 -6.45 -9.81
CA ILE A 173 -9.17 -6.42 -10.57
C ILE A 173 -9.45 -4.98 -11.05
N THR A 174 -9.43 -3.99 -10.16
CA THR A 174 -9.67 -2.59 -10.53
C THR A 174 -8.69 -2.10 -11.61
N ALA A 175 -7.41 -2.46 -11.51
CA ALA A 175 -6.40 -2.11 -12.49
C ALA A 175 -6.68 -2.76 -13.85
N ALA A 176 -7.01 -4.05 -13.88
CA ALA A 176 -7.37 -4.76 -15.11
C ALA A 176 -8.60 -4.14 -15.79
N VAL A 177 -9.57 -3.69 -14.97
CA VAL A 177 -10.82 -3.08 -15.43
C VAL A 177 -10.57 -1.73 -16.04
N PHE A 178 -9.74 -0.92 -15.39
CA PHE A 178 -9.36 0.37 -15.95
C PHE A 178 -8.68 0.21 -17.31
N ILE A 179 -7.71 -0.71 -17.41
CA ILE A 179 -7.01 -1.01 -18.68
C ILE A 179 -8.02 -1.35 -19.78
N SER A 180 -9.13 -2.01 -19.43
CA SER A 180 -10.14 -2.41 -20.39
C SER A 180 -11.20 -1.37 -20.74
N ASN A 181 -11.61 -0.54 -19.78
CA ASN A 181 -12.81 0.26 -19.93
C ASN A 181 -12.54 1.74 -20.20
N GLN A 182 -11.31 2.23 -20.01
CA GLN A 182 -10.89 3.64 -20.18
C GLN A 182 -11.75 4.71 -19.45
N GLU A 183 -12.84 4.33 -18.78
CA GLU A 183 -13.68 5.23 -18.01
C GLU A 183 -12.95 5.71 -16.77
N THR A 184 -12.71 7.03 -16.73
CA THR A 184 -11.90 7.67 -15.71
C THR A 184 -12.60 7.71 -14.36
N THR A 185 -13.91 7.96 -14.30
CA THR A 185 -14.66 8.22 -13.05
C THR A 185 -14.56 7.09 -12.01
N TRP A 186 -14.65 5.83 -12.43
CA TRP A 186 -14.52 4.67 -11.54
C TRP A 186 -13.13 4.54 -10.91
N SER A 187 -12.11 5.05 -11.59
CA SER A 187 -10.73 5.02 -11.09
C SER A 187 -10.58 5.86 -9.82
N LEU A 188 -11.10 7.10 -9.81
CA LEU A 188 -11.03 8.00 -8.66
C LEU A 188 -11.67 7.41 -7.41
N TYR A 189 -12.90 6.88 -7.53
CA TYR A 189 -13.60 6.26 -6.41
C TYR A 189 -12.82 5.07 -5.87
N SER A 190 -12.22 4.29 -6.75
CA SER A 190 -11.37 3.15 -6.36
C SER A 190 -10.11 3.62 -5.63
N THR A 191 -9.43 4.67 -6.11
CA THR A 191 -8.26 5.25 -5.42
C THR A 191 -8.61 5.75 -4.03
N ILE A 192 -9.73 6.45 -3.87
CA ILE A 192 -10.21 6.95 -2.58
C ILE A 192 -10.51 5.77 -1.65
N ALA A 193 -11.16 4.72 -2.16
CA ALA A 193 -11.41 3.51 -1.40
C ALA A 193 -10.09 2.83 -0.96
N PHE A 194 -9.07 2.75 -1.84
CA PHE A 194 -7.76 2.20 -1.48
C PHE A 194 -7.06 3.03 -0.40
N ALA A 195 -7.07 4.36 -0.53
CA ALA A 195 -6.49 5.25 0.47
C ALA A 195 -7.19 5.09 1.83
N ALA A 196 -8.52 4.97 1.84
CA ALA A 196 -9.31 4.75 3.05
C ALA A 196 -9.02 3.37 3.67
N LEU A 197 -8.95 2.31 2.87
CA LEU A 197 -8.62 0.95 3.34
C LEU A 197 -7.22 0.91 3.96
N LEU A 198 -6.23 1.52 3.30
CA LEU A 198 -4.88 1.64 3.82
C LEU A 198 -4.80 2.45 5.10
N PHE A 199 -5.49 3.59 5.13
CA PHE A 199 -5.52 4.43 6.32
C PHE A 199 -6.12 3.68 7.50
N THR A 200 -7.24 3.00 7.26
CA THR A 200 -7.92 2.19 8.28
C THR A 200 -7.00 1.09 8.80
N ARG A 201 -6.32 0.39 7.88
CA ARG A 201 -5.36 -0.66 8.24
C ARG A 201 -4.18 -0.12 9.05
N SER A 202 -3.52 0.93 8.56
CA SER A 202 -2.41 1.61 9.24
C SER A 202 -2.82 2.15 10.62
N TYR A 203 -4.05 2.67 10.74
CA TYR A 203 -4.61 3.13 12.01
C TYR A 203 -4.79 1.97 13.00
N THR A 204 -5.34 0.84 12.54
CA THR A 204 -5.53 -0.35 13.39
C THR A 204 -4.22 -0.97 13.85
N GLU A 205 -3.15 -0.89 13.05
CA GLU A 205 -1.81 -1.36 13.44
C GLU A 205 -1.22 -0.50 14.57
N SER A 206 -1.47 0.81 14.52
CA SER A 206 -0.80 1.75 15.43
C SER A 206 -1.55 1.97 16.74
N HIS A 207 -2.86 1.73 16.74
CA HIS A 207 -3.71 1.80 17.92
C HIS A 207 -4.36 0.44 18.14
N PRO A 208 -3.60 -0.56 18.63
CA PRO A 208 -4.16 -1.85 18.94
C PRO A 208 -5.30 -1.64 19.94
N PRO A 209 -6.51 -2.13 19.64
CA PRO A 209 -7.65 -1.92 20.53
C PRO A 209 -7.35 -2.57 21.88
N SER A 210 -7.80 -1.90 22.95
CA SER A 210 -7.70 -2.45 24.30
C SER A 210 -8.28 -3.87 24.32
N ALA A 211 -7.68 -4.77 25.10
CA ALA A 211 -8.08 -6.18 25.23
C ALA A 211 -9.60 -6.36 25.51
N LYS A 212 -10.25 -5.36 26.11
CA LYS A 212 -11.70 -5.32 26.35
C LYS A 212 -12.55 -5.32 25.07
N PHE A 213 -12.00 -4.88 23.94
CA PHE A 213 -12.69 -4.75 22.66
C PHE A 213 -12.28 -5.82 21.63
N MET A 214 -11.48 -6.82 22.02
CA MET A 214 -11.09 -7.91 21.12
C MET A 214 -12.25 -8.59 20.36
N PRO A 215 -13.40 -8.93 20.98
CA PRO A 215 -14.50 -9.55 20.24
C PRO A 215 -15.14 -8.60 19.22
N LEU A 216 -15.21 -7.29 19.54
CA LEU A 216 -15.72 -6.27 18.62
C LEU A 216 -14.79 -6.06 17.43
N LEU A 217 -13.47 -6.12 17.66
CA LEU A 217 -12.46 -6.02 16.60
C LEU A 217 -12.56 -7.19 15.61
N SER A 218 -12.72 -8.41 16.11
CA SER A 218 -12.90 -9.59 15.26
C SER A 218 -14.14 -9.45 14.36
N LEU A 219 -15.24 -8.96 14.94
CA LEU A 219 -16.49 -8.73 14.21
C LEU A 219 -16.35 -7.61 13.17
N TRP A 220 -15.61 -6.54 13.50
CA TRP A 220 -15.30 -5.46 12.57
C TRP A 220 -14.40 -5.92 11.41
N ARG A 221 -13.37 -6.73 11.67
CA ARG A 221 -12.50 -7.31 10.62
C ARG A 221 -13.29 -8.21 9.68
N LEU A 222 -14.18 -9.05 10.24
CA LEU A 222 -15.08 -9.88 9.45
C LEU A 222 -16.03 -9.02 8.61
N PHE A 223 -16.58 -7.95 9.17
CA PHE A 223 -17.44 -7.01 8.46
C PHE A 223 -16.69 -6.30 7.33
N ALA A 224 -15.46 -5.83 7.56
CA ALA A 224 -14.62 -5.21 6.56
C ALA A 224 -14.29 -6.20 5.42
N LEU A 225 -13.99 -7.45 5.75
CA LEU A 225 -13.73 -8.52 4.80
C LEU A 225 -14.96 -8.83 3.95
N LEU A 226 -16.13 -9.01 4.58
CA LEU A 226 -17.40 -9.26 3.89
C LEU A 226 -17.79 -8.08 2.99
N SER A 227 -17.60 -6.85 3.47
CA SER A 227 -17.85 -5.63 2.69
C SER A 227 -16.94 -5.56 1.47
N LEU A 228 -15.63 -5.80 1.64
CA LEU A 228 -14.66 -5.78 0.55
C LEU A 228 -14.95 -6.90 -0.47
N LEU A 229 -15.33 -8.09 0.00
CA LEU A 229 -15.72 -9.20 -0.86
C LEU A 229 -16.97 -8.87 -1.68
N LEU A 230 -17.99 -8.27 -1.05
CA LEU A 230 -19.21 -7.84 -1.72
C LEU A 230 -18.92 -6.75 -2.77
N ILE A 231 -18.08 -5.77 -2.43
CA ILE A 231 -17.66 -4.72 -3.37
C ILE A 231 -16.90 -5.32 -4.55
N THR A 232 -15.99 -6.27 -4.29
CA THR A 232 -15.21 -6.95 -5.34
C THR A 232 -16.09 -7.81 -6.24
N ALA A 233 -17.08 -8.51 -5.67
CA ALA A 233 -18.04 -9.30 -6.44
C ALA A 233 -18.96 -8.39 -7.27
N ALA A 234 -19.43 -7.28 -6.70
CA ALA A 234 -20.26 -6.30 -7.41
C ALA A 234 -19.48 -5.64 -8.54
N SER A 235 -18.22 -5.24 -8.30
CA SER A 235 -17.37 -4.70 -9.36
C SER A 235 -17.20 -5.74 -10.46
N TYR A 236 -16.82 -6.98 -10.13
CA TYR A 236 -16.70 -8.07 -11.10
C TYR A 236 -17.98 -8.28 -11.94
N ALA A 237 -19.14 -8.30 -11.31
CA ALA A 237 -20.42 -8.42 -12.01
C ALA A 237 -20.67 -7.25 -12.97
N THR A 238 -20.41 -6.01 -12.54
CA THR A 238 -20.57 -4.83 -13.41
C THR A 238 -19.62 -4.86 -14.60
N ILE A 239 -18.41 -5.38 -14.42
CA ILE A 239 -17.41 -5.53 -15.47
C ILE A 239 -17.91 -6.53 -16.50
N VAL A 240 -18.23 -7.74 -16.07
CA VAL A 240 -18.75 -8.80 -16.96
C VAL A 240 -19.97 -8.30 -17.72
N TYR A 241 -20.91 -7.62 -17.04
CA TYR A 241 -22.09 -7.05 -17.66
C TYR A 241 -21.77 -5.97 -18.71
N SER A 242 -20.81 -5.09 -18.43
CA SER A 242 -20.37 -4.05 -19.37
C SER A 242 -19.72 -4.64 -20.63
N TYR A 243 -18.97 -5.73 -20.49
CA TYR A 243 -18.38 -6.45 -21.61
C TYR A 243 -19.42 -7.12 -22.49
N THR A 244 -20.40 -7.79 -21.88
CA THR A 244 -21.47 -8.47 -22.64
C THR A 244 -22.30 -7.46 -23.45
N LEU A 245 -22.66 -6.31 -22.86
CA LEU A 245 -23.37 -5.24 -23.59
C LEU A 245 -22.55 -4.65 -24.74
N ARG A 246 -21.23 -4.56 -24.58
CA ARG A 246 -20.34 -4.04 -25.63
C ARG A 246 -20.23 -5.01 -26.81
N GLU A 247 -20.26 -6.32 -26.58
CA GLU A 247 -20.30 -7.30 -27.66
C GLU A 247 -21.63 -7.28 -28.41
N GLU A 248 -22.76 -7.20 -27.71
CA GLU A 248 -24.08 -7.11 -28.34
C GLU A 248 -24.24 -5.86 -29.20
N SER A 249 -23.76 -4.70 -28.71
CA SER A 249 -23.82 -3.45 -29.49
C SER A 249 -22.93 -3.49 -30.73
N LYS A 250 -21.77 -4.13 -30.68
CA LYS A 250 -20.94 -4.37 -31.87
C LYS A 250 -21.63 -5.29 -32.86
N ALA A 251 -22.26 -6.37 -32.41
CA ALA A 251 -22.98 -7.30 -33.29
C ALA A 251 -24.12 -6.61 -34.06
N LEU A 252 -24.84 -5.68 -33.42
CA LEU A 252 -25.94 -4.92 -34.03
C LEU A 252 -25.47 -3.87 -35.05
N CYS A 253 -24.24 -3.35 -34.95
CA CYS A 253 -23.71 -2.40 -35.93
C CYS A 253 -23.20 -3.05 -37.22
N PHE A 254 -23.04 -4.38 -37.26
CA PHE A 254 -22.57 -5.13 -38.43
C PHE A 254 -23.67 -5.93 -39.15
N SER A 255 -24.92 -5.85 -38.69
CA SER A 255 -26.11 -6.44 -39.37
C SER A 255 -26.88 -5.38 -40.15
#